data_AF-A0A9X4J5B7-F1
#
_entry.id   AF-A0A9X4J5B7-F1
#
_cell.length_a   1.000
_cell.length_b   1.000
_cell.length_c   1.000
_cell.angle_alpha   90.00
_cell.angle_beta   90.00
_cell.angle_gamma   90.00
#
_symmetry.space_group_name_H-M   'P 1'
#
loop_
_entity.id
_entity.type
_entity.pdbx_description
1 polymer ?
#
loop_
_entity_poly.entity_id
_entity_poly.type
_entity_poly.pdbx_seq_one_letter_code
_entity_poly.pdbx_strand_id
1 'polypeptide(L)'
;MKSFIKGILVYLVVISLVLLISRNYFDYLSTIALVDYLAYSGVLLVVLAGITFDGNNPANQDFLSLMVHRELVSRTNDFQDESNKVSFSVNVGLIGIFLLIASGLIVWFGGEQNI
;
A
#
# COMPACT_ATOMS: atom_id res chain seq x y z
N MET A 1 8.00 8.42 -18.23
CA MET A 1 7.24 9.31 -17.33
C MET A 1 5.71 9.14 -17.43
N LYS A 2 5.06 9.35 -18.59
CA LYS A 2 3.58 9.20 -18.71
C LYS A 2 3.03 7.82 -18.25
N SER A 3 3.72 6.73 -18.59
CA SER A 3 3.31 5.37 -18.19
C SER A 3 3.43 5.14 -16.68
N PHE A 4 4.53 5.60 -16.08
CA PHE A 4 4.78 5.52 -14.64
C PHE A 4 3.75 6.29 -13.81
N ILE A 5 3.44 7.53 -14.20
CA ILE A 5 2.42 8.36 -13.53
C ILE A 5 1.02 7.72 -13.65
N LYS A 6 0.68 7.18 -14.83
CA LYS A 6 -0.57 6.41 -15.00
C LYS A 6 -0.62 5.20 -14.07
N GLY A 7 0.48 4.47 -13.93
CA GLY A 7 0.59 3.35 -13.00
C GLY A 7 0.27 3.77 -11.56
N ILE A 8 0.96 4.78 -11.04
CA ILE A 8 0.72 5.30 -9.69
C ILE A 8 -0.73 5.72 -9.49
N LEU A 9 -1.33 6.44 -10.45
CA LEU A 9 -2.73 6.87 -10.36
C LEU A 9 -3.69 5.68 -10.29
N VAL A 10 -3.46 4.64 -11.10
CA VAL A 10 -4.29 3.43 -11.06
C VAL A 10 -4.17 2.73 -9.70
N TYR A 11 -2.95 2.54 -9.18
CA TYR A 11 -2.75 1.96 -7.85
C TYR A 11 -3.41 2.78 -6.75
N LEU A 12 -3.31 4.12 -6.82
CA LEU A 12 -3.93 5.01 -5.85
C LEU A 12 -5.45 4.85 -5.84
N VAL A 13 -6.08 4.80 -7.03
CA VAL A 13 -7.53 4.60 -7.16
C VAL A 13 -7.95 3.24 -6.60
N VAL A 14 -7.25 2.17 -6.95
CA VAL A 14 -7.57 0.81 -6.48
C VAL A 14 -7.41 0.71 -4.96
N ILE A 15 -6.29 1.18 -4.41
CA ILE A 15 -6.03 1.14 -2.96
C ILE A 15 -7.06 1.98 -2.21
N SER A 16 -7.40 3.18 -2.70
CA SER A 16 -8.40 4.04 -2.07
C SER A 16 -9.79 3.38 -2.07
N LEU A 17 -10.17 2.72 -3.17
CA LEU A 17 -11.43 1.96 -3.26
C LEU A 17 -11.46 0.81 -2.27
N VAL A 18 -10.38 0.03 -2.18
CA VAL A 18 -10.28 -1.09 -1.23
C VAL A 18 -10.37 -0.56 0.21
N LEU A 19 -9.65 0.51 0.56
CA LEU A 19 -9.71 1.11 1.89
C LEU A 19 -11.10 1.64 2.24
N LEU A 20 -11.80 2.25 1.27
CA LEU A 20 -13.17 2.74 1.47
C LEU A 20 -14.16 1.58 1.67
N ILE A 21 -14.06 0.53 0.85
CA ILE A 21 -14.90 -0.66 0.98
C ILE A 21 -14.63 -1.35 2.32
N SER A 22 -13.36 -1.60 2.66
CA SER A 22 -12.98 -2.23 3.92
C SER A 22 -13.53 -1.46 5.12
N ARG A 23 -13.43 -0.12 5.11
CA ARG A 23 -13.96 0.69 6.22
C ARG A 23 -15.47 0.63 6.36
N ASN A 24 -16.20 0.55 5.25
CA ASN A 24 -17.67 0.51 5.24
C ASN A 24 -18.24 -0.89 5.47
N TYR A 25 -17.48 -1.94 5.11
CA TYR A 25 -17.93 -3.32 5.24
C TYR A 25 -17.63 -3.90 6.62
N PHE A 26 -16.53 -3.48 7.25
CA PHE A 26 -16.13 -3.96 8.56
C PHE A 26 -16.45 -2.92 9.64
N ASP A 27 -17.45 -3.19 10.46
CA ASP A 27 -17.91 -2.29 11.53
C ASP A 27 -16.76 -1.85 12.44
N TYR A 28 -15.82 -2.74 12.76
CA TYR A 28 -14.66 -2.40 13.60
C TYR A 28 -13.76 -1.32 12.97
N LEU A 29 -13.59 -1.30 11.64
CA LEU A 29 -12.79 -0.28 10.94
C LEU A 29 -13.53 1.06 10.85
N SER A 30 -14.86 1.04 10.80
CA SER A 30 -15.67 2.25 10.78
C SER A 30 -15.54 3.07 12.07
N THR A 31 -15.35 2.38 13.21
CA THR A 31 -15.21 3.02 14.53
C THR A 31 -13.87 3.74 14.74
N ILE A 32 -12.84 3.40 13.95
CA ILE A 32 -11.54 4.05 14.01
C ILE A 32 -11.64 5.43 13.35
N ALA A 33 -11.03 6.44 13.97
CA ALA A 33 -10.96 7.78 13.40
C ALA A 33 -10.32 7.75 12.00
N LEU A 34 -10.80 8.59 11.07
CA LEU A 34 -10.30 8.59 9.69
C LEU A 34 -8.79 8.83 9.63
N VAL A 35 -8.27 9.71 10.49
CA VAL A 35 -6.85 10.02 10.63
C VAL A 35 -6.04 8.76 10.95
N ASP A 36 -6.43 8.04 11.99
CA ASP A 36 -5.73 6.86 12.47
C ASP A 36 -5.83 5.72 11.46
N TYR A 37 -7.01 5.54 10.85
CA TYR A 37 -7.23 4.55 9.81
C TYR A 37 -6.30 4.76 8.60
N LEU A 38 -6.15 6.01 8.14
CA LEU A 38 -5.24 6.37 7.06
C LEU A 38 -3.78 6.17 7.47
N ALA A 39 -3.42 6.51 8.72
CA ALA A 39 -2.07 6.31 9.23
C ALA A 39 -1.69 4.83 9.28
N TYR A 40 -2.53 3.98 9.88
CA TYR A 40 -2.29 2.54 9.94
C TYR A 40 -2.23 1.89 8.56
N SER A 41 -3.12 2.30 7.65
CA SER A 41 -3.10 1.84 6.26
C SER A 41 -1.81 2.26 5.55
N GLY A 42 -1.36 3.50 5.76
CA GLY A 42 -0.10 4.00 5.22
C GLY A 42 1.12 3.21 5.71
N VAL A 43 1.22 2.98 7.02
CA VAL A 43 2.30 2.16 7.62
C VAL A 43 2.27 0.75 7.04
N LEU A 44 1.10 0.12 6.95
CA LEU A 44 0.96 -1.23 6.41
C LEU A 44 1.46 -1.31 4.96
N LEU A 45 1.10 -0.35 4.10
CA LEU A 45 1.56 -0.33 2.71
C LEU A 45 3.08 -0.11 2.59
N VAL A 46 3.66 0.73 3.45
CA VAL A 46 5.13 0.93 3.48
C VAL A 46 5.84 -0.36 3.90
N VAL A 47 5.32 -1.08 4.90
CA VAL A 47 5.87 -2.37 5.32
C VAL A 47 5.75 -3.41 4.19
N LEU A 48 4.60 -3.49 3.52
CA LEU A 48 4.40 -4.38 2.37
C LEU A 48 5.33 -4.04 1.21
N ALA A 49 5.57 -2.76 0.95
CA ALA A 49 6.58 -2.33 -0.01
C ALA A 49 7.98 -2.85 0.38
N GLY A 50 8.39 -2.71 1.64
CA GLY A 50 9.66 -3.25 2.12
C GLY A 50 9.80 -4.76 1.90
N ILE A 51 8.77 -5.54 2.26
CA ILE A 51 8.76 -7.01 2.10
C ILE A 51 8.78 -7.41 0.62
N THR A 52 8.04 -6.68 -0.24
CA THR A 52 7.99 -6.96 -1.69
C THR A 52 9.26 -6.56 -2.41
N PHE A 53 9.95 -5.52 -1.95
CA PHE A 53 11.27 -5.12 -2.44
C PHE A 53 12.32 -6.21 -2.19
N ASP A 54 12.33 -6.79 -0.99
CA ASP A 54 13.24 -7.88 -0.59
C ASP A 54 12.68 -9.28 -0.94
N GLY A 55 11.84 -9.38 -1.97
CA GLY A 55 11.13 -10.60 -2.38
C GLY A 55 12.01 -11.78 -2.84
N ASN A 56 13.34 -11.64 -2.78
CA ASN A 56 14.31 -12.72 -3.02
C ASN A 56 14.71 -13.45 -1.72
N ASN A 57 14.38 -12.91 -0.55
CA ASN A 57 14.56 -13.58 0.72
C ASN A 57 13.48 -14.66 0.92
N PRO A 58 13.83 -15.92 1.21
CA PRO A 58 12.86 -17.02 1.36
C PRO A 58 11.77 -16.74 2.40
N ALA A 59 12.08 -15.99 3.47
CA ALA A 59 11.08 -15.59 4.46
C ALA A 59 10.00 -14.65 3.87
N ASN A 60 10.39 -13.76 2.97
CA ASN A 60 9.48 -12.83 2.30
C ASN A 60 8.65 -13.54 1.22
N GLN A 61 9.22 -14.56 0.57
CA GLN A 61 8.48 -15.39 -0.40
C GLN A 61 7.36 -16.18 0.25
N ASP A 62 7.55 -16.70 1.48
CA ASP A 62 6.48 -17.36 2.23
C ASP A 62 5.37 -16.38 2.61
N PHE A 63 5.70 -15.16 3.05
CA PHE A 63 4.70 -14.11 3.33
C PHE A 63 3.94 -13.68 2.07
N LEU A 64 4.63 -13.48 0.95
CA LEU A 64 4.01 -13.13 -0.32
C LEU A 64 3.18 -14.28 -0.88
N SER A 65 3.61 -15.53 -0.68
CA SER A 65 2.84 -16.73 -1.04
C SER A 65 1.58 -16.92 -0.18
N LEU A 66 1.55 -16.36 1.02
CA LEU A 66 0.34 -16.35 1.87
C LEU A 66 -0.63 -15.24 1.44
N MET A 67 -0.13 -14.12 0.91
CA MET A 67 -0.94 -13.02 0.38
C MET A 67 -1.39 -13.22 -1.08
N VAL A 68 -0.62 -13.96 -1.87
CA VAL A 68 -0.82 -14.21 -3.31
C VAL A 68 -0.58 -15.70 -3.57
N HIS A 69 -1.44 -16.35 -4.38
CA HIS A 69 -1.30 -17.78 -4.68
C HIS A 69 0.13 -18.15 -5.11
N ARG A 70 0.71 -19.18 -4.46
CA ARG A 70 2.09 -19.69 -4.65
C ARG A 70 2.46 -19.98 -6.12
N GLU A 71 1.48 -20.25 -6.96
CA GLU A 71 1.65 -20.54 -8.39
C GLU A 71 1.92 -19.28 -9.25
N LEU A 72 1.62 -18.08 -8.74
CA LEU A 72 1.96 -16.80 -9.37
C LEU A 72 3.37 -16.32 -8.97
N VAL A 73 3.99 -16.97 -7.97
CA VAL A 73 5.38 -16.73 -7.59
C VAL A 73 6.26 -17.56 -8.53
N SER A 74 6.50 -16.99 -9.71
CA SER A 74 7.46 -17.51 -10.69
C SER A 74 8.79 -17.87 -10.00
N ARG A 75 9.13 -19.17 -10.00
CA ARG A 75 10.41 -19.70 -9.51
C ARG A 75 11.58 -19.37 -10.45
N THR A 76 11.30 -18.78 -11.61
CA THR A 76 12.30 -18.36 -12.59
C THR A 76 12.54 -16.88 -12.42
N ASN A 77 13.73 -16.50 -11.95
CA ASN A 77 14.19 -15.11 -11.93
C ASN A 77 14.34 -14.60 -13.36
N ASP A 78 13.25 -14.22 -14.01
CA ASP A 78 13.28 -13.42 -15.22
C ASP A 78 13.55 -11.96 -14.82
N PHE A 79 14.44 -11.28 -15.54
CA PHE A 79 14.76 -9.88 -15.27
C PHE A 79 13.52 -8.97 -15.35
N GLN A 80 12.50 -9.38 -16.13
CA GLN A 80 11.21 -8.68 -16.17
C GLN A 80 10.41 -8.83 -14.86
N ASP A 81 10.48 -9.98 -14.20
CA ASP A 81 9.79 -10.21 -12.92
C ASP A 81 10.43 -9.38 -11.79
N GLU A 82 11.77 -9.27 -11.75
CA GLU A 82 12.45 -8.38 -10.80
C GLU A 82 12.09 -6.90 -11.04
N SER A 83 12.11 -6.46 -12.30
CA SER A 83 11.72 -5.08 -12.64
C SER A 83 10.26 -4.78 -12.26
N ASN A 84 9.36 -5.74 -12.43
CA ASN A 84 7.95 -5.59 -12.06
C ASN A 84 7.75 -5.58 -10.54
N LYS A 85 8.46 -6.44 -9.78
CA LYS A 85 8.45 -6.45 -8.31
C LYS A 85 8.93 -5.13 -7.73
N VAL A 86 10.05 -4.60 -8.24
CA VAL A 86 10.58 -3.30 -7.82
C VAL A 86 9.60 -2.19 -8.14
N SER A 87 9.02 -2.18 -9.35
CA SER A 87 8.02 -1.18 -9.75
C SER A 87 6.77 -1.23 -8.87
N PHE A 88 6.26 -2.42 -8.57
CA PHE A 88 5.12 -2.62 -7.65
C PHE A 88 5.45 -2.10 -6.25
N SER A 89 6.57 -2.55 -5.67
CA SER A 89 7.03 -2.14 -4.35
C SER A 89 7.15 -0.63 -4.24
N VAL A 90 7.79 0.02 -5.21
CA VAL A 90 7.96 1.48 -5.22
C VAL A 90 6.62 2.20 -5.29
N ASN A 91 5.70 1.74 -6.15
CA ASN A 91 4.37 2.35 -6.28
C ASN A 91 3.54 2.20 -5.01
N VAL A 92 3.53 1.00 -4.40
CA VAL A 92 2.81 0.73 -3.14
C VAL A 92 3.40 1.54 -1.99
N GLY A 93 4.74 1.61 -1.89
CA GLY A 93 5.43 2.38 -0.87
C GLY A 93 5.14 3.88 -0.98
N LEU A 94 5.16 4.43 -2.19
CA LEU A 94 4.80 5.83 -2.44
C LEU A 94 3.35 6.14 -2.02
N ILE A 95 2.42 5.23 -2.30
CA ILE A 95 1.02 5.40 -1.87
C ILE A 95 0.91 5.34 -0.34
N GLY A 96 1.63 4.42 0.32
CA GLY A 96 1.72 4.39 1.77
C GLY A 96 2.20 5.72 2.36
N ILE A 97 3.25 6.31 1.77
CA ILE A 97 3.74 7.65 2.14
C ILE A 97 2.68 8.73 1.90
N PHE A 98 1.97 8.70 0.77
CA PHE A 98 0.90 9.67 0.51
C PHE A 98 -0.23 9.57 1.55
N LEU A 99 -0.60 8.38 2.00
CA LEU A 99 -1.61 8.20 3.05
C LEU A 99 -1.14 8.76 4.40
N LEU A 100 0.14 8.57 4.75
CA LEU A 100 0.74 9.15 5.95
C LEU A 100 0.73 10.69 5.90
N ILE A 101 1.09 11.27 4.75
CA ILE A 101 1.02 12.71 4.53
C ILE A 101 -0.44 13.18 4.64
N ALA A 102 -1.38 12.50 3.99
CA ALA A 102 -2.80 12.86 4.05
C ALA A 102 -3.33 12.82 5.50
N SER A 103 -2.96 11.79 6.27
CA SER A 103 -3.30 11.69 7.69
C SER A 103 -2.74 12.89 8.48
N GLY A 104 -1.46 13.22 8.29
CA GLY A 104 -0.84 14.39 8.93
C GLY A 104 -1.49 15.73 8.54
N LEU A 105 -1.88 15.89 7.27
CA LEU A 105 -2.59 17.07 6.79
C LEU A 105 -3.99 17.18 7.41
N ILE A 106 -4.71 16.07 7.57
CA ILE A 106 -6.03 16.08 8.24
C ILE A 106 -5.87 16.51 9.70
N VAL A 107 -4.83 16.08 10.40
CA VAL A 107 -4.54 16.55 11.77
C VAL A 107 -4.22 18.04 11.78
N TRP A 108 -3.38 18.50 10.85
CA TRP A 108 -2.97 19.90 10.76
C TRP A 108 -4.16 20.83 10.51
N PHE A 109 -4.96 20.55 9.48
CA PHE A 109 -6.12 21.38 9.11
C PHE A 109 -7.37 21.11 9.97
N GLY A 110 -7.51 19.92 10.54
CA GLY A 110 -8.58 19.59 11.48
C GLY A 110 -8.34 20.12 12.89
N GLY A 111 -7.07 20.34 13.27
CA GLY A 111 -6.68 20.98 14.52
C GLY A 111 -6.99 22.49 14.55
N GLU A 112 -6.92 23.17 13.40
CA GLU A 112 -7.26 24.61 13.28
C GLU A 112 -8.77 24.91 13.45
N GLN A 113 -9.64 23.90 13.45
CA GLN A 113 -11.08 24.10 13.70
C GLN A 113 -11.46 24.03 15.18
N ASN A 114 -10.50 23.82 16.09
CA ASN A 114 -10.73 23.69 17.53
C ASN A 114 -9.99 24.76 18.38
N ILE A 115 -9.69 25.94 17.82
CA ILE A 115 -9.22 27.11 18.56
C ILE A 115 -10.21 28.27 18.37
#